data_AF-A0A3S4HLB1-F1
#
_entry.id   AF-A0A3S4HLB1-F1
#
_cell.length_a   1.000
_cell.length_b   1.000
_cell.length_c   1.000
_cell.angle_alpha   90.00
_cell.angle_beta   90.00
_cell.angle_gamma   90.00
#
_symmetry.space_group_name_H-M   'P 1'
#
loop_
_entity.id
_entity.type
_entity.pdbx_description
1 polymer ?
#
loop_
_entity_poly.entity_id
_entity_poly.type
_entity_poly.pdbx_seq_one_letter_code
_entity_poly.pdbx_strand_id
1 'polypeptide(L)'
;MTATVFNDADLTRLETLLTPLSASGSTMRPDEVQGFFAALVSGPDAVDADFWLPEVLGDAPAFENQADEAELKTLLQKLFDSTRAALAAAMSWT
;
A
#
# COMPACT_ATOMS: atom_id res chain seq x y z
N MET A 1 18.69 -4.73 7.04
CA MET A 1 17.59 -4.85 6.06
C MET A 1 17.50 -3.51 5.35
N THR A 2 17.91 -3.44 4.09
CA THR A 2 17.77 -2.24 3.27
C THR A 2 16.28 -2.01 3.04
N ALA A 3 15.71 -0.95 3.63
CA ALA A 3 14.34 -0.55 3.31
C ALA A 3 14.27 -0.34 1.80
N THR A 4 13.40 -1.09 1.12
CA THR A 4 13.24 -0.92 -0.31
C THR A 4 12.53 0.41 -0.50
N VAL A 5 13.23 1.38 -1.08
CA VAL A 5 12.72 2.73 -1.29
C VAL A 5 11.51 2.68 -2.22
N PHE A 6 10.36 3.13 -1.73
CA PHE A 6 9.21 3.45 -2.58
C PHE A 6 9.44 4.81 -3.24
N ASN A 7 9.34 4.88 -4.56
CA ASN A 7 9.65 6.08 -5.35
C ASN A 7 8.54 6.42 -6.36
N ASP A 8 8.70 7.49 -7.12
CA ASP A 8 7.70 7.97 -8.08
C ASP A 8 7.34 6.96 -9.19
N ALA A 9 8.29 6.11 -9.58
CA ALA A 9 8.03 5.05 -10.56
C ALA A 9 7.21 3.91 -9.93
N ASP A 10 7.50 3.53 -8.68
CA ASP A 10 6.67 2.60 -7.91
C ASP A 10 5.24 3.17 -7.73
N LEU A 11 5.10 4.47 -7.45
CA LEU A 11 3.79 5.14 -7.34
C LEU A 11 3.02 5.10 -8.67
N THR A 12 3.67 5.50 -9.76
CA THR A 12 3.07 5.48 -11.11
C THR A 12 2.59 4.07 -11.48
N ARG A 13 3.39 3.05 -11.14
CA ARG A 13 3.02 1.65 -11.41
C ARG A 13 1.89 1.17 -10.50
N LEU A 14 1.90 1.53 -9.23
CA LEU A 14 0.82 1.24 -8.29
C LEU A 14 -0.50 1.84 -8.80
N GLU A 15 -0.49 3.10 -9.23
CA GLU A 15 -1.66 3.77 -9.81
C GLU A 15 -2.17 3.06 -11.06
N THR A 16 -1.26 2.63 -11.95
CA THR A 16 -1.62 1.87 -13.15
C THR A 16 -2.33 0.56 -12.83
N LEU A 17 -1.89 -0.16 -11.80
CA LEU A 17 -2.46 -1.45 -11.40
C LEU A 17 -3.73 -1.32 -10.57
N LEU A 18 -3.78 -0.36 -9.63
CA LEU A 18 -4.85 -0.27 -8.64
C LEU A 18 -6.03 0.59 -9.12
N THR A 19 -5.80 1.62 -9.94
CA THR A 19 -6.87 2.51 -10.43
C THR A 19 -7.98 1.74 -11.16
N PRO A 20 -7.69 0.80 -12.09
CA PRO A 20 -8.73 0.03 -12.75
C PRO A 20 -9.54 -0.85 -11.78
N LEU A 21 -8.89 -1.41 -10.74
CA LEU A 21 -9.56 -2.22 -9.72
C LEU A 21 -10.49 -1.35 -8.86
N SER A 22 -10.05 -0.14 -8.50
CA SER A 22 -10.85 0.82 -7.72
C SER A 22 -12.02 1.46 -8.49
N ALA A 23 -12.10 1.25 -9.80
CA ALA A 23 -13.19 1.82 -10.62
C ALA A 23 -14.55 1.16 -10.35
N SER A 24 -14.56 -0.03 -9.74
CA SER A 24 -15.78 -0.75 -9.37
C SER A 24 -15.61 -1.50 -8.07
N GLY A 25 -16.64 -1.50 -7.22
CA GLY A 25 -16.61 -2.23 -5.95
C GLY A 25 -16.03 -1.41 -4.81
N SER A 26 -15.41 -2.10 -3.86
CA SER A 26 -14.92 -1.57 -2.58
C SER A 26 -13.39 -1.42 -2.50
N THR A 27 -12.67 -1.68 -3.60
CA THR A 27 -11.21 -1.53 -3.67
C THR A 27 -10.80 -0.07 -3.49
N MET A 28 -9.85 0.18 -2.60
CA MET A 28 -9.35 1.54 -2.34
C MET A 28 -8.61 2.09 -3.56
N ARG A 29 -8.78 3.40 -3.81
CA ARG A 29 -7.96 4.16 -4.75
C ARG A 29 -6.55 4.37 -4.20
N PRO A 30 -5.54 4.63 -5.06
CA PRO A 30 -4.15 4.83 -4.61
C PRO A 30 -3.98 5.88 -3.51
N ASP A 31 -4.72 6.99 -3.55
CA ASP A 31 -4.70 8.06 -2.54
C ASP A 31 -5.35 7.62 -1.21
N GLU A 32 -6.42 6.81 -1.29
CA GLU A 32 -7.05 6.23 -0.10
C GLU A 32 -6.11 5.25 0.61
N VAL A 33 -5.37 4.43 -0.12
CA VAL A 33 -4.35 3.52 0.44
C VAL A 33 -3.28 4.29 1.19
N GLN A 34 -2.81 5.42 0.66
CA GLN A 34 -1.81 6.26 1.34
C GLN A 34 -2.34 6.78 2.69
N GLY A 35 -3.57 7.31 2.71
CA GLY A 35 -4.22 7.78 3.94
C GLY A 35 -4.47 6.65 4.94
N PHE A 36 -4.94 5.50 4.46
CA PHE A 36 -5.19 4.32 5.27
C PHE A 36 -3.90 3.80 5.92
N PHE A 37 -2.82 3.64 5.15
CA PHE A 37 -1.53 3.22 5.69
C PHE A 37 -0.97 4.23 6.70
N ALA A 38 -1.08 5.53 6.43
CA ALA A 38 -0.68 6.56 7.39
C ALA A 38 -1.46 6.45 8.71
N ALA A 39 -2.77 6.17 8.65
CA ALA A 39 -3.58 5.95 9.85
C ALA A 39 -3.14 4.69 10.60
N LEU A 40 -2.92 3.56 9.91
CA LEU A 40 -2.47 2.31 10.53
C LEU A 40 -1.11 2.47 11.22
N VAL A 41 -0.12 3.04 10.53
CA VAL A 41 1.24 3.18 11.08
C VAL A 41 1.35 4.24 12.18
N SER A 42 0.35 5.12 12.31
CA SER A 42 0.25 6.07 13.43
C SER A 42 -0.31 5.42 14.70
N GLY A 43 -0.92 4.24 14.58
CA GLY A 43 -1.46 3.48 15.71
C GLY A 43 -0.36 2.84 16.58
N PRO A 44 -0.68 2.46 17.83
CA PRO A 44 0.27 1.82 18.73
C PRO A 44 0.56 0.35 18.35
N ASP A 45 -0.37 -0.30 17.65
CA ASP A 45 -0.29 -1.72 17.32
C ASP A 45 0.34 -1.93 15.95
N ALA A 46 1.27 -2.87 15.87
CA ALA A 46 1.81 -3.32 14.59
C ALA A 46 0.79 -4.23 13.89
N VAL A 47 0.55 -3.97 12.61
CA VAL A 47 -0.31 -4.77 11.73
C VAL A 47 0.49 -5.29 10.53
N ASP A 48 0.10 -6.45 10.01
CA ASP A 48 0.74 -7.11 8.87
C ASP A 48 -0.17 -7.11 7.63
N ALA A 49 0.34 -7.64 6.52
CA ALA A 49 -0.38 -7.68 5.26
C ALA A 49 -1.66 -8.51 5.32
N ASP A 50 -1.72 -9.55 6.16
CA ASP A 50 -2.95 -10.36 6.29
C ASP A 50 -4.09 -9.54 6.89
N PHE A 51 -3.76 -8.52 7.71
CA PHE A 51 -4.73 -7.56 8.23
C PHE A 51 -5.15 -6.50 7.19
N TRP A 52 -4.20 -5.79 6.58
CA TRP A 52 -4.54 -4.60 5.78
C TRP A 52 -4.82 -4.90 4.30
N LEU A 53 -4.33 -6.01 3.74
CA LEU A 53 -4.50 -6.31 2.32
C LEU A 53 -5.96 -6.59 1.94
N PRO A 54 -6.77 -7.33 2.72
CA PRO A 54 -8.19 -7.50 2.45
C PRO A 54 -8.96 -6.17 2.46
N GLU A 55 -8.59 -5.25 3.36
CA GLU A 55 -9.24 -3.93 3.45
C GLU A 55 -8.90 -3.05 2.23
N VAL A 56 -7.66 -3.10 1.74
CA VAL A 56 -7.24 -2.37 0.53
C VAL A 56 -7.91 -2.91 -0.72
N LEU A 57 -7.95 -4.24 -0.88
CA LEU A 57 -8.50 -4.87 -2.08
C LEU A 57 -10.03 -4.95 -2.07
N GLY A 58 -10.66 -5.07 -0.89
CA GLY A 58 -12.10 -5.26 -0.78
C GLY A 58 -12.59 -6.39 -1.70
N ASP A 59 -13.65 -6.10 -2.46
CA ASP A 59 -14.24 -6.99 -3.46
C ASP A 59 -13.57 -6.84 -4.85
N ALA A 60 -12.25 -6.62 -4.89
CA ALA A 60 -11.51 -6.37 -6.13
C ALA A 60 -11.88 -7.40 -7.21
N PRO A 61 -12.08 -6.95 -8.46
CA PRO A 61 -12.22 -7.87 -9.58
C PRO A 61 -10.94 -8.72 -9.72
N ALA A 62 -11.07 -9.89 -10.32
CA ALA A 62 -9.92 -10.75 -10.57
C ALA A 62 -8.89 -10.04 -11.45
N PHE A 63 -7.61 -10.19 -11.11
CA PHE A 63 -6.51 -9.70 -11.92
C PHE A 63 -6.48 -10.39 -13.28
N GLU A 64 -6.11 -9.64 -14.33
CA GLU A 64 -5.95 -10.19 -15.68
C GLU A 64 -4.87 -11.28 -15.73
N ASN A 65 -3.83 -11.14 -14.90
CA ASN A 65 -2.78 -12.13 -14.75
C ASN A 65 -2.17 -12.12 -13.34
N GLN A 66 -1.53 -13.24 -12.97
CA GLN A 66 -0.92 -13.44 -11.65
C GLN A 66 0.34 -12.60 -11.42
N ALA A 67 1.01 -12.15 -12.47
CA ALA A 67 2.21 -11.32 -12.34
C ALA A 67 1.87 -9.92 -11.85
N ASP A 68 0.82 -9.31 -12.41
CA ASP A 68 0.30 -8.01 -11.99
C ASP A 68 -0.24 -8.07 -10.55
N GLU A 69 -0.89 -9.16 -10.15
CA GLU A 69 -1.32 -9.37 -8.76
C GLU A 69 -0.12 -9.40 -7.79
N ALA A 70 0.92 -10.16 -8.12
CA ALA A 70 2.12 -10.25 -7.30
C ALA A 70 2.89 -8.92 -7.24
N GLU A 71 2.93 -8.20 -8.36
CA GLU A 71 3.54 -6.86 -8.44
C GLU A 71 2.77 -5.85 -7.60
N LEU A 72 1.44 -5.81 -7.70
CA LEU A 72 0.61 -4.93 -6.88
C LEU A 72 0.86 -5.17 -5.38
N LYS A 73 0.83 -6.43 -4.94
CA LYS A 73 1.09 -6.77 -3.53
C LYS A 73 2.48 -6.33 -3.08
N THR A 74 3.48 -6.47 -3.95
CA THR A 74 4.86 -6.00 -3.68
C THR A 74 4.91 -4.48 -3.54
N LEU A 75 4.22 -3.73 -4.40
CA LEU A 75 4.18 -2.28 -4.36
C LEU A 75 3.42 -1.76 -3.12
N LEU A 76 2.32 -2.40 -2.75
CA LEU A 76 1.58 -2.08 -1.52
C LEU A 76 2.45 -2.31 -0.28
N GLN A 77 3.16 -3.44 -0.21
CA GLN A 77 4.08 -3.72 0.89
C GLN A 77 5.21 -2.67 0.95
N LYS A 78 5.82 -2.32 -0.19
CA LYS A 78 6.83 -1.26 -0.24
C LYS A 78 6.28 0.09 0.26
N LEU A 79 5.07 0.47 -0.16
CA LEU A 79 4.43 1.71 0.27
C LEU A 79 4.21 1.70 1.78
N PHE A 80 3.66 0.61 2.33
CA PHE A 80 3.44 0.45 3.77
C PHE A 80 4.75 0.59 4.58
N ASP A 81 5.81 -0.11 4.15
CA ASP A 81 7.13 -0.04 4.78
C ASP A 81 7.75 1.36 4.70
N SER A 82 7.60 2.04 3.55
CA SER A 82 8.07 3.40 3.36
C SER A 82 7.36 4.39 4.29
N THR A 83 6.03 4.31 4.37
CA THR A 83 5.22 5.16 5.26
C THR A 83 5.60 4.95 6.72
N ARG A 84 5.76 3.70 7.15
CA ARG A 84 6.22 3.35 8.51
C ARG A 84 7.60 3.93 8.83
N ALA A 85 8.54 3.83 7.88
CA ALA A 85 9.89 4.37 8.04
C ALA A 85 9.89 5.91 8.12
N ALA A 86 9.09 6.57 7.27
CA ALA A 86 8.97 8.03 7.25
C ALA A 86 8.41 8.59 8.56
N LEU A 87 7.35 7.99 9.11
CA LEU A 87 6.77 8.42 10.39
C LEU A 87 7.74 8.19 11.56
N ALA A 88 8.42 7.04 11.60
CA ALA A 88 9.41 6.77 12.65
C ALA A 88 10.56 7.80 12.65
N ALA A 89 11.05 8.20 11.46
CA ALA A 89 12.08 9.22 11.33
C ALA A 89 11.59 10.64 11.71
N ALA A 90 10.30 10.94 11.52
CA ALA A 90 9.71 12.20 11.94
C ALA A 90 9.53 12.30 13.46
N MET A 91 9.38 11.18 14.16
CA MET A 91 9.23 11.13 15.62
C MET A 91 10.57 11.16 16.38
N SER A 92 11.70 10.94 15.71
CA SER A 92 13.04 10.91 16.33
C SER A 92 13.72 12.28 16.45
N TRP A 93 12.96 13.39 16.37
CA TRP A 93 13.47 14.74 16.59
C TRP A 93 13.42 15.08 18.09
N THR A 94 14.36 14.52 18.86
CA THR A 94 14.75 14.93 20.22
C THR A 94 16.26 14.91 20.35
#